data_AF-E3K3Z0-F1
#
_entry.id   AF-E3K3Z0-F1
#
_cell.length_a   1.000
_cell.length_b   1.000
_cell.length_c   1.000
_cell.angle_alpha   90.00
_cell.angle_beta   90.00
_cell.angle_gamma   90.00
#
_symmetry.space_group_name_H-M   'P 1'
#
loop_
_entity.id
_entity.type
_entity.pdbx_description
1 polymer ?
#
loop_
_entity_poly.entity_id
_entity_poly.type
_entity_poly.pdbx_seq_one_letter_code
_entity_poly.pdbx_strand_id
1 'polypeptide(L)'
;MVLNLDLSVQNAYYNGWTCWHYCSFILAFALDGTIMHAILNTPGSWHDSTIAEPLYKQLLSHTPPDYQVISDTAFPRKSARLQKRILAPIKQGDRLPTDSQEFARLQLLNKQLVSARQAAEWGMRLIQGSFARLKLPLPASNHEY
;
A
#
# COMPACT_ATOMS: atom_id res chain seq x y z
N MET A 1 27.75 7.90 28.24
CA MET A 1 27.30 6.53 27.93
C MET A 1 26.19 6.67 26.90
N VAL A 2 26.53 6.57 25.61
CA VAL A 2 25.52 6.63 24.53
C VAL A 2 24.85 5.27 24.52
N LEU A 3 23.55 5.24 24.83
CA LEU A 3 22.73 4.04 24.69
C LEU A 3 22.71 3.68 23.20
N ASN A 4 23.54 2.72 22.80
CA ASN A 4 23.37 1.92 21.60
C ASN A 4 22.08 1.10 21.78
N LEU A 5 20.92 1.77 21.75
CA LEU A 5 19.71 1.13 21.27
C LEU A 5 20.07 0.64 19.86
N ASP A 6 20.04 -0.68 19.71
CA ASP A 6 20.54 -1.42 18.56
C ASP A 6 20.21 -0.67 17.26
N LEU A 7 21.26 -0.26 16.52
CA LEU A 7 21.13 0.51 15.26
C LEU A 7 20.16 -0.17 14.29
N SER A 8 20.03 -1.50 14.39
CA SER A 8 19.04 -2.29 13.64
C SER A 8 17.61 -1.95 14.03
N VAL A 9 17.31 -1.79 15.33
CA VAL A 9 15.99 -1.36 15.84
C VAL A 9 15.72 0.08 15.44
N GLN A 10 16.70 0.99 15.55
CA GLN A 10 16.47 2.36 15.11
C GLN A 10 16.23 2.44 13.59
N ASN A 11 17.03 1.77 12.76
CA ASN A 11 16.81 1.68 11.32
C ASN A 11 15.49 0.99 10.95
N ALA A 12 15.06 0.02 11.75
CA ALA A 12 13.83 -0.73 11.50
C ALA A 12 12.56 0.05 11.84
N TYR A 13 12.62 1.17 12.57
CA TYR A 13 11.41 1.93 12.95
C TYR A 13 11.48 3.41 12.55
N TYR A 14 12.68 3.98 12.35
CA TYR A 14 12.88 5.38 11.99
C TYR A 14 12.84 5.61 10.47
N ASN A 15 12.03 6.57 10.04
CA ASN A 15 12.00 7.03 8.65
C ASN A 15 12.80 8.34 8.50
N GLY A 16 13.92 8.27 7.79
CA GLY A 16 14.81 9.41 7.58
C GLY A 16 14.26 10.50 6.65
N TRP A 17 13.21 10.23 5.89
CA TRP A 17 12.57 11.23 5.02
C TRP A 17 11.61 12.14 5.79
N THR A 18 10.90 11.58 6.77
CA THR A 18 9.94 12.31 7.61
C THR A 18 10.51 12.72 8.97
N CYS A 19 11.66 12.15 9.37
CA CYS A 19 12.27 12.33 10.70
C CYS A 19 11.37 11.86 11.86
N TRP A 20 10.60 10.78 11.68
CA TRP A 20 9.74 10.19 12.71
C TRP A 20 9.72 8.66 12.66
N HIS A 21 9.21 8.04 13.74
CA HIS A 21 8.95 6.60 13.79
C HIS A 21 7.59 6.30 13.16
N TYR A 22 7.57 5.42 12.16
CA TYR A 22 6.34 5.03 11.46
C TYR A 22 6.11 3.53 11.53
N CYS A 23 4.84 3.18 11.61
CA CYS A 23 4.36 1.83 11.44
C CYS A 23 3.39 1.84 10.27
N SER A 24 3.75 1.14 9.20
CA SER A 24 2.92 1.04 8.00
C SER A 24 1.89 -0.08 8.15
N PHE A 25 0.82 0.02 7.38
CA PHE A 25 -0.15 -1.04 7.19
C PHE A 25 -0.61 -1.05 5.74
N ILE A 26 -0.98 -2.23 5.24
CA ILE A 26 -1.57 -2.43 3.92
C ILE A 26 -2.90 -3.13 4.14
N LEU A 27 -3.97 -2.53 3.61
CA LEU A 27 -5.32 -3.08 3.66
C LEU A 27 -5.81 -3.30 2.23
N ALA A 28 -6.37 -4.49 1.97
CA ALA A 28 -7.08 -4.79 0.73
C ALA A 28 -8.57 -4.96 1.03
N PHE A 29 -9.39 -4.18 0.34
CA PHE A 29 -10.83 -4.16 0.52
C PHE A 29 -11.54 -4.90 -0.62
N ALA A 30 -12.58 -5.63 -0.27
CA ALA A 30 -13.62 -6.09 -1.17
C ALA A 30 -14.48 -4.93 -1.67
N LEU A 31 -15.27 -5.16 -2.71
CA LEU A 31 -16.22 -4.17 -3.24
C LEU A 31 -17.35 -3.81 -2.25
N ASP A 32 -17.65 -4.71 -1.30
CA ASP A 32 -18.63 -4.48 -0.23
C ASP A 32 -18.03 -3.79 1.02
N GLY A 33 -16.73 -3.45 0.97
CA GLY A 33 -16.00 -2.83 2.09
C GLY A 33 -15.36 -3.82 3.07
N THR A 34 -15.53 -5.13 2.88
CA THR A 34 -14.88 -6.14 3.73
C THR A 34 -13.36 -6.09 3.57
N ILE A 35 -12.61 -6.13 4.67
CA ILE A 35 -11.14 -6.25 4.63
C ILE A 35 -10.78 -7.71 4.30
N MET A 36 -10.33 -7.96 3.08
CA MET A 36 -9.95 -9.30 2.59
C MET A 36 -8.52 -9.68 2.97
N HIS A 37 -7.65 -8.69 3.11
CA HIS A 37 -6.26 -8.89 3.50
C HIS A 37 -5.74 -7.69 4.28
N ALA A 38 -4.92 -7.96 5.29
CA ALA A 38 -4.28 -6.93 6.08
C ALA A 38 -2.84 -7.34 6.39
N ILE A 39 -1.92 -6.42 6.17
CA ILE A 39 -0.55 -6.49 6.69
C ILE A 39 -0.44 -5.34 7.68
N LEU A 40 -0.24 -5.67 8.95
CA LEU A 40 -0.31 -4.74 10.06
C LEU A 40 1.04 -4.64 10.74
N ASN A 41 1.23 -3.52 11.44
CA ASN A 41 2.37 -3.28 12.31
C ASN A 41 3.71 -3.52 11.61
N THR A 42 3.89 -3.04 10.38
CA THR A 42 5.17 -3.19 9.67
C THR A 42 6.05 -1.98 10.00
N PRO A 43 7.03 -2.14 10.89
CA PRO A 43 7.84 -1.02 11.31
C PRO A 43 8.81 -0.60 10.20
N GLY A 44 9.11 0.70 10.17
CA GLY A 44 10.29 1.22 9.48
C GLY A 44 10.03 2.04 8.25
N SER A 45 11.12 2.32 7.54
CA SER A 45 11.18 3.13 6.33
C SER A 45 10.99 2.33 5.04
N TRP A 46 10.57 1.06 5.15
CA TRP A 46 10.42 0.17 4.00
C TRP A 46 9.37 0.70 3.02
N HIS A 47 9.68 0.65 1.73
CA HIS A 47 8.73 1.00 0.68
C HIS A 47 7.50 0.09 0.74
N ASP A 48 6.31 0.64 0.49
CA ASP A 48 5.03 -0.09 0.45
C ASP A 48 5.11 -1.36 -0.39
N SER A 49 5.83 -1.31 -1.51
CA SER A 49 6.06 -2.45 -2.39
C SER A 49 6.75 -3.65 -1.75
N THR A 50 7.62 -3.41 -0.77
CA THR A 50 8.33 -4.46 -0.05
C THR A 50 7.40 -5.04 1.01
N ILE A 51 6.66 -4.18 1.69
CA ILE A 51 5.69 -4.57 2.70
C ILE A 51 4.55 -5.39 2.09
N ALA A 52 4.15 -5.11 0.84
CA ALA A 52 3.09 -5.82 0.13
C ALA A 52 3.48 -7.21 -0.40
N GLU A 53 4.71 -7.69 -0.18
CA GLU A 53 5.14 -9.00 -0.69
C GLU A 53 4.20 -10.17 -0.30
N PRO A 54 3.70 -10.28 0.95
CA PRO A 54 2.71 -11.29 1.32
C PRO A 54 1.41 -11.19 0.49
N LEU A 55 0.94 -9.97 0.21
CA LEU A 55 -0.23 -9.76 -0.64
C LEU A 55 0.04 -10.24 -2.07
N TYR A 56 1.22 -9.97 -2.62
CA TYR A 56 1.60 -10.45 -3.95
C TYR A 56 1.62 -11.98 -4.05
N LYS A 57 2.06 -12.67 -3.00
CA LYS A 57 2.01 -14.14 -2.95
C LYS A 57 0.55 -14.62 -2.99
N GLN A 58 -0.32 -14.02 -2.18
CA GLN A 58 -1.77 -14.32 -2.18
C GLN A 58 -2.41 -14.13 -3.56
N LEU A 59 -2.10 -13.01 -4.24
CA LEU A 59 -2.60 -12.71 -5.59
C LEU A 59 -2.15 -13.74 -6.65
N LEU A 60 -1.00 -14.37 -6.45
CA LEU A 60 -0.44 -15.31 -7.42
C LEU A 60 -0.86 -16.76 -7.16
N SER A 61 -1.02 -17.17 -5.91
CA SER A 61 -1.31 -18.56 -5.54
C SER A 61 -2.78 -18.83 -5.21
N HIS A 62 -3.54 -17.84 -4.74
CA HIS A 62 -4.89 -18.05 -4.19
C HIS A 62 -5.98 -17.23 -4.88
N THR A 63 -5.65 -16.32 -5.79
CA THR A 63 -6.65 -15.55 -6.56
C THR A 63 -7.02 -16.27 -7.87
N PRO A 64 -8.30 -16.55 -8.13
CA PRO A 64 -8.71 -17.21 -9.37
C PRO A 64 -8.31 -16.38 -10.62
N PRO A 65 -8.01 -17.00 -11.78
CA PRO A 65 -7.40 -16.33 -12.95
C PRO A 65 -8.08 -15.03 -13.41
N ASP A 66 -9.40 -14.96 -13.30
CA ASP A 66 -10.19 -13.83 -13.81
C ASP A 66 -10.32 -12.66 -12.83
N TYR A 67 -9.72 -12.77 -11.65
CA TYR A 67 -9.77 -11.75 -10.61
C TYR A 67 -8.46 -10.97 -10.51
N GLN A 68 -8.62 -9.67 -10.25
CA GLN A 68 -7.56 -8.69 -10.16
C GLN A 68 -7.82 -7.75 -8.98
N VAL A 69 -6.75 -7.15 -8.45
CA VAL A 69 -6.83 -6.10 -7.44
C VAL A 69 -6.56 -4.74 -8.06
N ILE A 70 -7.30 -3.72 -7.63
CA ILE A 70 -7.02 -2.32 -7.99
C ILE A 70 -6.08 -1.76 -6.94
N SER A 71 -5.03 -1.08 -7.38
CA SER A 71 -3.96 -0.61 -6.49
C SER A 71 -3.46 0.78 -6.88
N ASP A 72 -2.79 1.46 -5.94
CA ASP A 72 -2.01 2.64 -6.25
C ASP A 72 -0.79 2.29 -7.11
N THR A 73 -0.31 3.29 -7.86
CA THR A 73 0.93 3.28 -8.63
C THR A 73 2.19 3.02 -7.80
N ALA A 74 2.14 3.30 -6.49
CA ALA A 74 3.20 2.98 -5.54
C ALA A 74 3.43 1.46 -5.37
N PHE A 75 2.48 0.61 -5.80
CA PHE A 75 2.61 -0.84 -5.79
C PHE A 75 3.14 -1.32 -7.17
N PRO A 76 4.43 -1.65 -7.26
CA PRO A 76 5.08 -1.91 -8.53
C PRO A 76 4.64 -3.24 -9.10
N ARG A 77 4.37 -3.22 -10.40
CA ARG A 77 4.04 -4.39 -11.21
C ARG A 77 5.34 -5.10 -11.66
N LYS A 78 6.16 -5.51 -10.68
CA LYS A 78 7.57 -5.96 -10.88
C LYS A 78 7.72 -7.17 -11.81
N SER A 79 6.66 -7.97 -12.01
CA SER A 79 6.67 -9.14 -12.90
C SER A 79 5.46 -9.16 -13.83
N ALA A 80 5.61 -9.80 -15.01
CA ALA A 80 4.51 -9.98 -15.95
C ALA A 80 3.31 -10.72 -15.36
N ARG A 81 3.56 -11.62 -14.38
CA ARG A 81 2.49 -12.32 -13.65
C ARG A 81 1.70 -11.37 -12.75
N LEU A 82 2.38 -10.46 -12.04
CA LEU A 82 1.73 -9.44 -11.21
C LEU A 82 1.04 -8.36 -12.05
N GLN A 83 1.56 -8.03 -13.23
CA GLN A 83 0.89 -7.13 -14.18
C GLN A 83 -0.50 -7.64 -14.60
N LYS A 84 -0.71 -8.96 -14.65
CA LYS A 84 -2.02 -9.56 -14.93
C LYS A 84 -2.96 -9.59 -13.72
N ARG A 85 -2.45 -9.33 -12.51
CA ARG A 85 -3.19 -9.41 -11.24
C ARG A 85 -3.48 -8.05 -10.63
N ILE A 86 -2.69 -7.03 -10.96
CA ILE A 86 -2.76 -5.70 -10.36
C ILE A 86 -3.11 -4.69 -11.45
N LEU A 87 -4.27 -4.05 -11.31
CA LEU A 87 -4.67 -2.89 -12.09
C LEU A 87 -4.26 -1.63 -11.32
N ALA A 88 -3.42 -0.81 -11.94
CA ALA A 88 -3.02 0.48 -11.39
C ALA A 88 -3.28 1.57 -12.44
N PRO A 89 -3.65 2.79 -12.00
CA PRO A 89 -3.71 3.94 -12.88
C PRO A 89 -2.39 4.15 -13.63
N ILE A 90 -2.49 4.77 -14.80
CA ILE A 90 -1.32 5.14 -15.60
C ILE A 90 -0.58 6.25 -14.87
N LYS A 91 0.75 6.13 -14.78
CA LYS A 91 1.59 7.19 -14.21
C LYS A 91 2.19 8.07 -15.28
N GLN A 92 2.64 9.26 -14.88
CA GLN A 92 3.43 10.13 -15.76
C GLN A 92 4.70 9.40 -16.24
N GLY A 93 4.92 9.39 -17.56
CA GLY A 93 6.04 8.70 -18.20
C GLY A 93 5.75 7.28 -18.68
N ASP A 94 4.56 6.72 -18.43
CA ASP A 94 4.14 5.47 -19.07
C ASP A 94 3.93 5.69 -20.58
N ARG A 95 4.24 4.67 -21.39
CA ARG A 95 4.01 4.71 -22.84
C ARG A 95 2.52 4.66 -23.12
N LEU A 96 2.02 5.66 -23.85
CA LEU A 96 0.62 5.75 -24.26
C LEU A 96 0.43 5.13 -25.64
N PRO A 97 -0.73 4.49 -25.91
CA PRO A 97 -1.09 4.07 -27.26
C PRO A 97 -1.10 5.25 -28.23
N THR A 98 -0.60 5.02 -29.44
CA THR A 98 -0.66 6.00 -30.54
C THR A 98 -2.02 5.99 -31.24
N ASP A 99 -2.71 4.84 -31.20
CA ASP A 99 -4.07 4.70 -31.73
C ASP A 99 -5.09 5.45 -30.86
N SER A 100 -6.01 6.18 -31.51
CA SER A 100 -6.96 7.06 -30.83
C SER A 100 -8.06 6.30 -30.08
N GLN A 101 -8.46 5.12 -30.57
CA GLN A 101 -9.48 4.30 -29.91
C GLN A 101 -8.91 3.62 -28.68
N GLU A 102 -7.74 3.01 -28.79
CA GLU A 102 -7.04 2.42 -27.63
C GLU A 102 -6.71 3.49 -26.59
N PHE A 103 -6.30 4.69 -27.01
CA PHE A 103 -6.08 5.79 -26.09
C PHE A 103 -7.36 6.20 -25.34
N ALA A 104 -8.49 6.31 -26.04
CA ALA A 104 -9.78 6.63 -25.43
C ALA A 104 -10.23 5.54 -24.44
N ARG A 105 -10.07 4.26 -24.80
CA ARG A 105 -10.39 3.12 -23.93
C ARG A 105 -9.52 3.11 -22.68
N LEU A 106 -8.23 3.38 -22.84
CA LEU A 106 -7.27 3.48 -21.76
C LEU A 106 -7.60 4.65 -20.81
N GLN A 107 -7.97 5.81 -21.34
CA GLN A 107 -8.44 6.95 -20.55
C GLN A 107 -9.69 6.63 -19.73
N LEU A 108 -10.66 5.94 -20.33
CA LEU A 108 -11.89 5.53 -19.64
C LEU A 108 -11.57 4.56 -18.50
N LEU A 109 -10.75 3.54 -18.75
CA LEU A 109 -10.31 2.60 -17.73
C LEU A 109 -9.58 3.33 -16.60
N ASN A 110 -8.68 4.27 -16.93
CA ASN A 110 -7.94 5.03 -15.92
C ASN A 110 -8.89 5.84 -15.01
N LYS A 111 -9.91 6.49 -15.57
CA LYS A 111 -10.95 7.18 -14.79
C LYS A 111 -11.69 6.23 -13.84
N GLN A 112 -12.06 5.05 -14.32
CA GLN A 112 -12.73 4.03 -13.50
C GLN A 112 -11.83 3.52 -12.37
N LEU A 113 -10.54 3.27 -12.64
CA LEU A 113 -9.57 2.84 -11.63
C LEU A 113 -9.38 3.89 -10.53
N VAL A 114 -9.24 5.17 -10.92
CA VAL A 114 -9.12 6.27 -9.96
C VAL A 114 -10.38 6.41 -9.11
N SER A 115 -11.57 6.26 -9.71
CA SER A 115 -12.84 6.29 -8.99
C SER A 115 -12.96 5.12 -8.02
N ALA A 116 -12.66 3.89 -8.44
CA ALA A 116 -12.70 2.72 -7.56
C ALA A 116 -11.73 2.82 -6.38
N ARG A 117 -10.54 3.41 -6.60
CA ARG A 117 -9.54 3.63 -5.54
C ARG A 117 -10.05 4.56 -4.42
N GLN A 118 -10.95 5.50 -4.73
CA GLN A 118 -11.55 6.37 -3.69
C GLN A 118 -12.27 5.58 -2.60
N ALA A 119 -12.87 4.43 -2.93
CA ALA A 119 -13.52 3.59 -1.93
C ALA A 119 -12.53 3.07 -0.88
N ALA A 120 -11.33 2.65 -1.30
CA ALA A 120 -10.27 2.24 -0.39
C ALA A 120 -9.74 3.42 0.45
N GLU A 121 -9.63 4.62 -0.13
CA GLU A 121 -9.28 5.84 0.62
C GLU A 121 -10.34 6.20 1.66
N TRP A 122 -11.62 6.08 1.33
CA TRP A 122 -12.71 6.32 2.29
C TRP A 122 -12.71 5.28 3.41
N GLY A 123 -12.50 4.00 3.09
CA GLY A 123 -12.33 2.95 4.09
C GLY A 123 -11.16 3.24 5.03
N MET A 124 -10.02 3.65 4.48
CA MET A 124 -8.86 4.06 5.26
C MET A 124 -9.16 5.26 6.17
N ARG A 125 -9.81 6.30 5.64
CA ARG A 125 -10.20 7.49 6.40
C ARG A 125 -11.17 7.16 7.52
N LEU A 126 -12.12 6.25 7.29
CA LEU A 126 -13.05 5.78 8.31
C LEU A 126 -12.30 5.11 9.46
N ILE A 127 -11.40 4.16 9.16
CA ILE A 127 -10.57 3.49 10.19
C ILE A 127 -9.75 4.51 10.98
N GLN A 128 -9.06 5.42 10.30
CA GLN A 128 -8.27 6.46 10.96
C GLN A 128 -9.13 7.45 11.77
N GLY A 129 -10.36 7.70 11.36
CA GLY A 129 -11.33 8.55 12.06
C GLY A 129 -11.89 7.88 13.32
N SER A 130 -12.27 6.61 13.21
CA SER A 130 -12.85 5.83 14.30
C SER A 130 -11.83 5.46 15.38
N PHE A 131 -10.57 5.24 15.02
CA PHE A 131 -9.52 4.83 15.95
C PHE A 131 -8.46 5.92 16.12
N ALA A 132 -8.77 6.93 16.93
CA ALA A 132 -7.85 8.04 17.21
C ALA A 132 -6.47 7.59 17.72
N ARG A 133 -6.39 6.42 18.38
CA ARG A 133 -5.13 5.83 18.86
C ARG A 133 -4.15 5.53 17.71
N LEU A 134 -4.63 5.24 16.50
CA LEU A 134 -3.78 4.99 15.33
C LEU A 134 -3.00 6.24 14.88
N LYS A 135 -3.46 7.43 15.26
CA LYS A 135 -2.80 8.71 14.95
C LYS A 135 -1.82 9.15 16.02
N LEU A 136 -1.84 8.51 17.18
CA LEU A 136 -0.98 8.88 18.29
C LEU A 136 0.31 8.06 18.24
N PRO A 137 1.48 8.70 18.43
CA PRO A 137 2.71 7.94 18.60
C PRO A 137 2.57 7.01 19.80
N LEU A 138 3.13 5.81 19.70
CA LEU A 138 3.23 4.91 20.84
C LEU A 138 4.02 5.62 21.94
N PRO A 139 3.57 5.57 23.21
CA PRO A 139 4.32 6.14 24.30
C PRO A 139 5.71 5.50 24.32
N ALA A 140 6.76 6.30 24.20
CA ALA A 140 8.10 5.88 24.54
C ALA A 140 8.12 5.72 26.06
N SER A 141 7.93 4.50 26.55
CA SER A 141 8.12 4.25 27.97
C SER A 141 9.58 4.55 28.30
N ASN A 142 9.83 5.64 29.03
CA ASN A 142 11.06 5.82 29.78
C ASN A 142 11.20 4.58 30.65
N HIS A 143 12.18 3.74 30.33
CA HIS A 143 12.50 2.59 31.16
C HIS A 143 13.13 3.14 32.44
N GLU A 144 12.30 3.47 33.42
CA GLU A 144 12.72 3.51 34.82
C GLU A 144 12.54 2.10 35.39
N TYR A 145 13.57 1.28 35.19
CA TYR A 145 13.94 0.20 36.09
C TYR A 145 15.46 0.21 36.24
#